data_AF-A0AAV4ZSG9-F1
#
_entry.id   AF-A0AAV4ZSG9-F1
#
_cell.length_a   1.000
_cell.length_b   1.000
_cell.length_c   1.000
_cell.angle_alpha   90.00
_cell.angle_beta   90.00
_cell.angle_gamma   90.00
#
_symmetry.space_group_name_H-M   'P 1'
#
loop_
_entity.id
_entity.type
_entity.pdbx_description
1 polymer ?
#
loop_
_entity_poly.entity_id
_entity_poly.type
_entity_poly.pdbx_seq_one_letter_code
_entity_poly.pdbx_strand_id
1 'polypeptide(L)'
;MNDKILIALLLTALPAAAQDAVPRYDVDALCAAAAGTLGNSSFARSACYEQEQTSYDGLKARWAAVPAEVKTTCRKIAAWTGSGSYIVLGGCVDVELEARSRGTPGFRY
;
A
#
# COMPACT_ATOMS: atom_id res chain seq x y z
N MET A 1 38.99 -18.51 -44.56
CA MET A 1 38.61 -19.41 -43.45
C MET A 1 38.86 -18.67 -42.14
N ASN A 2 38.14 -18.83 -41.02
CA ASN A 2 36.74 -19.17 -40.67
C ASN A 2 36.61 -18.70 -39.19
N ASP A 3 35.58 -18.05 -38.65
CA ASP A 3 34.33 -17.47 -39.19
C ASP A 3 33.85 -16.31 -38.29
N LYS A 4 32.71 -15.69 -38.62
CA LYS A 4 32.06 -14.66 -37.79
C LYS A 4 31.24 -15.29 -36.65
N ILE A 5 31.55 -14.93 -35.40
CA ILE A 5 30.63 -15.16 -34.26
C ILE A 5 30.31 -13.80 -33.63
N LEU A 6 29.27 -13.15 -34.16
CA LEU A 6 28.62 -12.01 -33.53
C LEU A 6 27.64 -12.55 -32.47
N ILE A 7 28.03 -12.54 -31.20
CA ILE A 7 27.12 -12.85 -30.10
C ILE A 7 26.14 -11.69 -29.94
N ALA A 8 24.94 -11.85 -30.49
CA ALA A 8 23.85 -10.91 -30.32
C ALA A 8 23.32 -10.97 -28.88
N LEU A 9 23.76 -10.03 -28.04
CA LEU A 9 23.31 -9.91 -26.65
C LEU A 9 21.87 -9.36 -26.62
N LEU A 10 20.89 -10.25 -26.75
CA LEU A 10 19.47 -9.93 -26.60
C LEU A 10 19.17 -9.53 -25.15
N LEU A 11 19.27 -8.23 -24.86
CA LEU A 11 18.69 -7.63 -23.66
C LEU A 11 17.17 -7.77 -23.72
N THR A 12 16.64 -8.83 -23.11
CA THR A 12 15.21 -8.95 -22.84
C THR A 12 14.83 -7.88 -21.81
N ALA A 13 14.27 -6.77 -22.29
CA ALA A 13 13.71 -5.74 -21.42
C ALA A 13 12.51 -6.31 -20.64
N LEU A 14 12.76 -6.78 -19.42
CA LEU A 14 11.72 -7.16 -18.48
C LEU A 14 10.84 -5.92 -18.20
N PRO A 15 9.51 -6.01 -18.36
CA PRO A 15 8.64 -4.86 -18.11
C PRO A 15 8.65 -4.53 -16.62
N ALA A 16 9.18 -3.36 -16.26
CA ALA A 16 9.30 -2.88 -14.87
C ALA A 16 7.95 -2.51 -14.20
N ALA A 17 6.83 -3.05 -14.70
CA ALA A 17 5.46 -2.71 -14.29
C ALA A 17 5.06 -3.24 -12.89
N ALA A 18 5.90 -4.05 -12.24
CA ALA A 18 5.58 -4.68 -10.95
C ALA A 18 5.58 -3.74 -9.73
N GLN A 19 6.00 -2.47 -9.88
CA GLN A 19 6.20 -1.53 -8.76
C GLN A 19 4.96 -0.69 -8.39
N ASP A 20 3.93 -0.65 -9.24
CA ASP A 20 2.79 0.28 -9.11
C ASP A 20 1.44 -0.38 -8.80
N ALA A 21 1.45 -1.57 -8.18
CA ALA A 21 0.25 -2.14 -7.56
C ALA A 21 0.04 -1.59 -6.14
N VAL A 22 -1.21 -1.69 -5.64
CA VAL A 22 -1.50 -1.54 -4.20
C VAL A 22 -0.66 -2.61 -3.46
N PRO A 23 0.05 -2.26 -2.37
CA PRO A 23 0.85 -3.24 -1.61
C PRO A 23 -0.03 -4.37 -1.07
N ARG A 24 0.59 -5.51 -0.75
CA ARG A 24 -0.09 -6.62 -0.07
C ARG A 24 0.24 -6.58 1.42
N TYR A 25 -0.78 -6.53 2.25
CA TYR A 25 -0.69 -6.59 3.72
C TYR A 25 -1.28 -7.89 4.27
N ASP A 26 -0.80 -8.31 5.43
CA ASP A 26 -1.31 -9.47 6.16
C ASP A 26 -2.50 -9.04 7.03
N VAL A 27 -3.66 -8.91 6.38
CA VAL A 27 -4.91 -8.50 7.04
C VAL A 27 -5.35 -9.53 8.08
N ASP A 28 -5.04 -10.80 7.89
CA ASP A 28 -5.36 -11.86 8.85
C ASP A 28 -4.58 -11.67 10.16
N ALA A 29 -3.27 -11.41 10.08
CA ALA A 29 -2.46 -11.08 11.26
C ALA A 29 -2.89 -9.75 11.92
N LEU A 30 -3.19 -8.71 11.13
CA LEU A 30 -3.70 -7.43 11.64
C LEU A 30 -5.01 -7.63 12.42
N CYS A 31 -6.02 -8.22 11.77
CA CYS A 31 -7.34 -8.39 12.38
C CYS A 31 -7.35 -9.44 13.50
N ALA A 32 -6.39 -10.38 13.50
CA ALA A 32 -6.15 -11.23 14.65
C ALA A 32 -5.61 -10.46 15.87
N ALA A 33 -4.61 -9.59 15.67
CA ALA A 33 -4.09 -8.74 16.74
C ALA A 33 -5.16 -7.77 17.26
N ALA A 34 -5.91 -7.12 16.36
CA ALA A 34 -6.99 -6.19 16.70
C ALA A 34 -8.15 -6.86 17.46
N ALA A 35 -8.52 -8.10 17.11
CA ALA A 35 -9.50 -8.87 17.88
C ALA A 35 -8.94 -9.35 19.23
N GLY A 36 -7.64 -9.65 19.30
CA GLY A 36 -6.95 -10.11 20.50
C GLY A 36 -6.98 -9.09 21.64
N THR A 37 -6.85 -7.79 21.34
CA THR A 37 -6.99 -6.71 22.36
C THR A 37 -8.40 -6.62 22.95
N LEU A 38 -9.40 -7.18 22.26
CA LEU A 38 -10.82 -7.24 22.65
C LEU A 38 -11.24 -8.67 23.01
N GLY A 39 -10.34 -9.46 23.60
CA GLY A 39 -10.64 -10.80 24.11
C GLY A 39 -10.91 -11.85 23.03
N ASN A 40 -10.29 -11.71 21.85
CA ASN A 40 -10.53 -12.53 20.66
C ASN A 40 -11.95 -12.42 20.08
N SER A 41 -12.63 -11.29 20.27
CA SER A 41 -13.99 -11.05 19.77
C SER A 41 -14.13 -11.29 18.27
N SER A 42 -15.01 -12.22 17.87
CA SER A 42 -15.36 -12.47 16.48
C SER A 42 -15.93 -11.24 15.79
N PHE A 43 -16.74 -10.44 16.51
CA PHE A 43 -17.28 -9.17 16.01
C PHE A 43 -16.16 -8.18 15.67
N ALA A 44 -15.16 -8.04 16.56
CA ALA A 44 -14.02 -7.15 16.31
C ALA A 44 -13.21 -7.61 15.09
N ARG A 45 -13.03 -8.93 14.92
CA ARG A 45 -12.34 -9.48 13.75
C ARG A 45 -13.10 -9.21 12.45
N SER A 46 -14.41 -9.47 12.41
CA SER A 46 -15.25 -9.18 11.24
C SER A 46 -15.26 -7.69 10.88
N ALA A 47 -15.47 -6.81 11.87
CA ALA A 47 -15.47 -5.38 11.67
C ALA A 47 -14.11 -4.85 11.16
N CYS A 48 -12.99 -5.47 11.57
CA CYS A 48 -11.67 -5.17 11.03
C CYS A 48 -11.57 -5.56 9.55
N TYR A 49 -11.97 -6.78 9.18
CA TYR A 49 -11.96 -7.23 7.78
C TYR A 49 -12.82 -6.34 6.87
N GLU A 50 -14.02 -5.95 7.30
CA GLU A 50 -14.91 -5.09 6.52
C GLU A 50 -14.29 -3.71 6.23
N GLN A 51 -13.65 -3.08 7.22
CA GLN A 51 -13.01 -1.78 7.08
C GLN A 51 -11.73 -1.85 6.22
N GLU A 52 -10.91 -2.90 6.41
CA GLU A 52 -9.70 -3.14 5.63
C GLU A 52 -10.03 -3.45 4.16
N GLN A 53 -11.04 -4.28 3.89
CA GLN A 53 -11.52 -4.58 2.55
C GLN A 53 -12.07 -3.33 1.84
N THR A 54 -12.92 -2.55 2.52
CA THR A 54 -13.46 -1.29 2.00
C THR A 54 -12.34 -0.31 1.62
N SER A 55 -11.32 -0.21 2.48
CA SER A 55 -10.16 0.66 2.25
C SER A 55 -9.29 0.16 1.09
N TYR A 56 -9.08 -1.16 0.98
CA TYR A 56 -8.37 -1.78 -0.13
C TYR A 56 -9.06 -1.55 -1.47
N ASP A 57 -10.38 -1.72 -1.56
CA ASP A 57 -11.13 -1.52 -2.81
C ASP A 57 -11.14 -0.04 -3.22
N GLY A 58 -11.31 0.88 -2.26
CA GLY A 58 -11.18 2.32 -2.50
C GLY A 58 -9.79 2.74 -2.97
N LEU A 59 -8.72 2.15 -2.42
CA LEU A 59 -7.35 2.32 -2.90
C LEU A 59 -7.19 1.76 -4.31
N LYS A 60 -7.60 0.52 -4.55
CA LYS A 60 -7.48 -0.18 -5.83
C LYS A 60 -8.14 0.59 -6.98
N ALA A 61 -9.28 1.24 -6.74
CA ALA A 61 -9.98 2.06 -7.73
C ALA A 61 -9.20 3.31 -8.17
N ARG A 62 -8.35 3.88 -7.31
CA ARG A 62 -7.65 5.16 -7.55
C ARG A 62 -6.13 5.10 -7.57
N TRP A 63 -5.54 3.95 -7.25
CA TRP A 63 -4.10 3.82 -6.97
C TRP A 63 -3.22 4.34 -8.12
N ALA A 64 -3.58 4.05 -9.38
CA ALA A 64 -2.86 4.54 -10.55
C ALA A 64 -2.69 6.08 -10.57
N ALA A 65 -3.67 6.83 -10.04
CA ALA A 65 -3.64 8.29 -9.97
C ALA A 65 -2.86 8.86 -8.76
N VAL A 66 -2.49 8.04 -7.77
CA VAL A 66 -1.73 8.50 -6.60
C VAL A 66 -0.27 8.76 -7.00
N PRO A 67 0.32 9.94 -6.68
CA PRO A 67 1.71 10.25 -7.02
C PRO A 67 2.71 9.25 -6.42
N ALA A 68 3.76 8.90 -7.16
CA ALA A 68 4.75 7.89 -6.77
C ALA A 68 5.45 8.18 -5.42
N GLU A 69 5.64 9.46 -5.10
CA GLU A 69 6.15 9.94 -3.81
C GLU A 69 5.17 9.59 -2.67
N VAL A 70 3.89 9.95 -2.81
CA VAL A 70 2.83 9.64 -1.84
C VAL A 70 2.69 8.12 -1.66
N LYS A 71 2.70 7.35 -2.76
CA LYS A 71 2.73 5.88 -2.72
C LYS A 71 3.92 5.35 -1.90
N THR A 72 5.07 6.02 -1.95
CA THR A 72 6.29 5.59 -1.26
C THR A 72 6.27 5.97 0.21
N THR A 73 5.85 7.18 0.56
CA THR A 73 5.66 7.63 1.94
C THR A 73 4.59 6.82 2.65
N CYS A 74 3.40 6.67 2.05
CA CYS A 74 2.30 5.98 2.70
C CYS A 74 2.47 4.46 2.78
N ARG A 75 3.22 3.81 1.87
CA ARG A 75 3.63 2.41 2.04
C ARG A 75 4.45 2.20 3.32
N LYS A 76 5.34 3.15 3.67
CA LYS A 76 6.14 3.07 4.91
C LYS A 76 5.27 3.30 6.16
N ILE A 77 4.41 4.31 6.14
CA ILE A 77 3.52 4.65 7.26
C ILE A 77 2.55 3.51 7.55
N ALA A 78 1.89 2.98 6.52
CA ALA A 78 0.93 1.90 6.67
C ALA A 78 1.56 0.57 7.14
N ALA A 79 2.80 0.28 6.76
CA ALA A 79 3.53 -0.91 7.18
C ALA A 79 4.20 -0.80 8.57
N TRP A 80 4.14 0.36 9.24
CA TRP A 80 4.86 0.59 10.49
C TRP A 80 4.45 -0.37 11.63
N THR A 81 3.20 -0.82 11.65
CA THR A 81 2.68 -1.81 12.62
C THR A 81 3.05 -3.27 12.29
N GLY A 82 3.89 -3.51 11.28
CA GLY A 82 4.33 -4.85 10.88
C GLY A 82 3.44 -5.48 9.82
N SER A 83 2.20 -5.84 10.18
CA SER A 83 1.26 -6.53 9.27
C SER A 83 0.80 -5.65 8.10
N GLY A 84 0.82 -4.32 8.30
CA GLY A 84 0.26 -3.34 7.37
C GLY A 84 -1.24 -3.12 7.57
N SER A 85 -1.75 -1.97 7.13
CA SER A 85 -3.19 -1.64 7.13
C SER A 85 -3.57 -0.80 5.91
N TYR A 86 -4.64 -1.19 5.21
CA TYR A 86 -5.24 -0.43 4.11
C TYR A 86 -6.00 0.79 4.62
N ILE A 87 -6.56 0.75 5.83
CA ILE A 87 -7.17 1.94 6.47
C ILE A 87 -6.09 3.02 6.65
N VAL A 88 -4.94 2.65 7.23
CA VAL A 88 -3.81 3.58 7.42
C VAL A 88 -3.22 4.04 6.08
N LEU A 89 -3.12 3.15 5.08
CA LEU A 89 -2.67 3.50 3.74
C LEU A 89 -3.62 4.50 3.05
N GLY A 90 -4.93 4.28 3.14
CA GLY A 90 -5.95 5.16 2.58
C GLY A 90 -5.91 6.54 3.23
N GLY A 91 -5.98 6.59 4.55
CA GLY A 91 -5.93 7.84 5.32
C GLY A 91 -4.63 8.62 5.08
N CYS A 92 -3.47 7.95 5.01
CA CYS A 92 -2.22 8.60 4.66
C CYS A 92 -2.26 9.21 3.25
N VAL A 93 -2.74 8.47 2.24
CA VAL A 93 -2.84 8.99 0.87
C VAL A 93 -3.73 10.22 0.83
N ASP A 94 -4.83 10.24 1.57
CA ASP A 94 -5.76 11.37 1.59
C ASP A 94 -5.17 12.60 2.29
N VAL A 95 -4.48 12.42 3.43
CA VAL A 95 -3.77 13.49 4.14
C VAL A 95 -2.63 14.07 3.30
N GLU A 96 -1.82 13.23 2.65
CA GLU A 96 -0.73 13.68 1.77
C GLU A 96 -1.25 14.43 0.54
N LEU A 97 -2.34 13.96 -0.09
CA LEU A 97 -2.98 14.68 -1.20
C LEU A 97 -3.59 16.00 -0.76
N GLU A 98 -4.23 16.07 0.43
CA GLU A 98 -4.73 17.32 0.98
C GLU A 98 -3.58 18.29 1.30
N ALA A 99 -2.54 17.85 2.00
CA ALA A 99 -1.38 18.68 2.37
C ALA A 99 -0.66 19.25 1.13
N ARG A 100 -0.56 18.50 0.04
CA ARG A 100 -0.04 18.98 -1.25
C ARG A 100 -0.93 20.06 -1.89
N SER A 101 -2.23 20.09 -1.60
CA SER A 101 -3.20 21.03 -2.16
C SER A 101 -3.44 22.28 -1.31
N ARG A 102 -3.30 22.18 0.02
CA ARG A 102 -3.68 23.22 1.00
C ARG A 102 -2.57 23.59 2.00
N GLY A 103 -1.45 22.87 1.99
CA GLY A 103 -0.42 22.93 3.03
C GLY A 103 -0.79 22.09 4.25
N THR A 104 0.20 21.82 5.10
CA THR A 104 0.00 21.05 6.34
C THR A 104 -0.59 21.95 7.44
N PRO A 105 -1.74 21.62 8.04
CA PRO A 105 -2.29 22.37 9.15
C PRO A 105 -1.42 22.22 10.40
N GLY A 106 -1.22 23.30 11.14
CA GLY A 106 -0.62 23.24 12.48
C GLY A 106 -1.58 22.63 13.49
N PHE A 107 -1.06 21.85 14.43
CA PHE A 107 -1.83 21.28 15.54
C PHE A 107 -2.44 22.40 16.42
N ARG A 108 -3.70 22.25 16.83
CA ARG A 108 -4.44 23.19 17.69
C ARG A 108 -5.25 22.40 18.73
N TYR A 109 -5.32 22.94 19.95
CA TYR A 109 -6.23 22.52 21.01
C TYR A 109 -7.48 23.42 21.02
#